data_AF-A0A1W2H837-F1
#
_entry.id   AF-A0A1W2H837-F1
#
_cell.length_a   1.000
_cell.length_b   1.000
_cell.length_c   1.000
_cell.angle_alpha   90.00
_cell.angle_beta   90.00
_cell.angle_gamma   90.00
#
_symmetry.space_group_name_H-M   'P 1'
#
loop_
_entity.id
_entity.type
_entity.pdbx_description
1 polymer ?
#
loop_
_entity_poly.entity_id
_entity_poly.type
_entity_poly.pdbx_seq_one_letter_code
_entity_poly.pdbx_strand_id
1 'polypeptide(L)'
;MKKFAALLIIALVAILVLVALTNPEVLGKAWLYVLGFIGYVVVLVENGFKKIAGAFSGPKEKIPDVLPSLPVEKGNYSKEIEQKNQEVLSLQQKIKELEIKLKNSETESGSHLGKCTLTVLRYIDDGETTLGLIFLRNKFFAYTLEDTHRDEKIKEKTRIPAGIYNIGYSPVDPAQSRITRDYLKLYSPWFTKHLHLQNVPGFEGIYIHVGNSHDNTAGCLLIADGVLAGTQQKTLQNSRNAYQRFYKIIAALLDSNEQVNIQILNEDWFDRSKLTSL
;
A
#
# COMPACT_ATOMS: atom_id res chain seq x y z
N MET A 1 4.13 44.93 -31.52
CA MET A 1 4.46 43.49 -31.52
C MET A 1 4.73 42.92 -30.12
N LYS A 2 5.64 43.47 -29.30
CA LYS A 2 5.97 42.92 -27.96
C LYS A 2 4.78 42.87 -26.97
N LYS A 3 3.92 43.89 -26.95
CA LYS A 3 2.71 43.93 -26.10
C LYS A 3 1.64 42.90 -26.51
N PHE A 4 1.57 42.58 -27.81
CA PHE A 4 0.64 41.58 -28.36
C PHE A 4 1.10 40.16 -28.01
N ALA A 5 2.41 39.90 -28.09
CA ALA A 5 3.00 38.63 -27.65
C ALA A 5 2.78 38.38 -26.14
N ALA A 6 2.92 39.41 -25.30
CA ALA A 6 2.65 39.31 -23.87
C ALA A 6 1.17 38.98 -23.57
N LEU A 7 0.23 39.63 -24.26
CA LEU A 7 -1.21 39.34 -24.13
C LEU A 7 -1.57 37.91 -24.58
N LEU A 8 -0.93 37.42 -25.65
CA LEU A 8 -1.12 36.05 -26.15
C LEU A 8 -0.64 35.00 -25.13
N ILE A 9 0.50 35.24 -24.48
CA ILE A 9 1.02 34.37 -23.43
C ILE A 9 0.08 34.35 -22.23
N ILE A 10 -0.41 35.52 -21.79
CA ILE A 10 -1.35 35.62 -20.68
C ILE A 10 -2.67 34.88 -21.01
N ALA A 11 -3.19 35.04 -22.23
CA ALA A 11 -4.39 34.33 -22.68
C ALA A 11 -4.18 32.80 -22.71
N LEU A 12 -3.02 32.33 -23.19
CA LEU A 12 -2.68 30.90 -23.19
C LEU A 12 -2.58 30.34 -21.77
N VAL A 13 -1.96 31.06 -20.84
CA VAL A 13 -1.87 30.65 -19.44
C VAL A 13 -3.26 30.60 -18.79
N ALA A 14 -4.11 31.59 -19.06
CA ALA A 14 -5.48 31.61 -18.54
C ALA A 14 -6.31 30.43 -19.07
N ILE A 15 -6.19 30.10 -20.36
CA ILE A 15 -6.84 28.93 -20.98
C ILE A 15 -6.33 27.64 -20.33
N LEU A 16 -5.01 27.53 -20.11
CA LEU A 16 -4.40 26.34 -19.53
C LEU A 16 -4.86 26.12 -18.07
N VAL A 17 -4.96 27.19 -17.29
CA VAL A 17 -5.53 27.16 -15.93
C VAL A 17 -7.01 26.78 -15.96
N LEU A 18 -7.78 27.33 -16.91
CA LEU A 18 -9.21 27.03 -17.02
C LEU A 18 -9.45 25.57 -17.43
N VAL A 19 -8.66 25.03 -18.36
CA VAL A 19 -8.66 23.60 -18.72
C VAL A 19 -8.27 22.74 -17.51
N ALA A 20 -7.28 23.16 -16.72
CA ALA A 20 -6.86 22.44 -15.53
C ALA A 20 -7.95 22.38 -14.43
N LEU A 21 -8.73 23.46 -14.27
CA LEU A 21 -9.82 23.52 -13.30
C LEU A 21 -11.08 22.79 -13.77
N THR A 22 -11.37 22.81 -15.07
CA THR A 22 -12.60 22.22 -15.64
C THR A 22 -12.47 20.74 -15.99
N ASN A 23 -11.25 20.26 -16.27
CA ASN A 23 -10.99 18.89 -16.73
C ASN A 23 -9.75 18.29 -16.03
N PRO A 24 -9.82 17.97 -14.72
CA PRO A 24 -8.67 17.44 -13.97
C PRO A 24 -8.16 16.09 -14.50
N GLU A 25 -9.00 15.30 -15.17
CA GLU A 25 -8.58 14.04 -15.81
C GLU A 25 -7.57 14.23 -16.95
N VAL A 26 -7.62 15.38 -17.64
CA VAL A 26 -6.71 15.69 -18.75
C VAL A 26 -5.30 15.98 -18.22
N LEU A 27 -5.16 16.52 -17.00
CA LEU A 27 -3.85 16.68 -16.34
C LEU A 27 -3.21 15.33 -16.04
N GLY A 28 -3.99 14.37 -15.55
CA GLY A 28 -3.49 13.01 -15.29
C GLY A 28 -2.95 12.35 -16.54
N LYS A 29 -3.67 12.45 -17.67
CA LYS A 29 -3.23 11.92 -18.97
C LYS A 29 -2.00 12.65 -19.50
N ALA A 30 -1.98 13.98 -19.45
CA ALA A 30 -0.84 14.80 -19.89
C ALA A 30 0.43 14.49 -19.08
N TRP A 31 0.30 14.29 -17.78
CA TRP A 31 1.40 13.91 -16.89
C TRP A 31 2.00 12.55 -17.24
N LEU A 32 1.16 11.56 -17.59
CA LEU A 32 1.63 10.25 -18.07
C LEU A 32 2.39 10.36 -19.39
N TYR A 33 1.96 11.22 -20.33
CA TYR A 33 2.70 11.46 -21.57
C TYR A 33 4.05 12.17 -21.32
N VAL A 34 4.12 13.11 -20.38
CA VAL A 34 5.38 13.78 -20.01
C VAL A 34 6.36 12.78 -19.38
N LEU A 35 5.90 11.94 -18.44
CA LEU A 35 6.73 10.88 -17.84
C LEU A 35 7.20 9.86 -18.89
N GLY A 36 6.32 9.45 -19.79
CA GLY A 36 6.66 8.56 -20.90
C GLY A 36 7.69 9.17 -21.86
N PHE A 37 7.56 10.47 -22.16
CA PHE A 37 8.51 11.19 -23.01
C PHE A 37 9.88 11.34 -22.35
N ILE A 38 9.93 11.65 -21.04
CA ILE A 38 11.18 11.71 -20.28
C ILE A 38 11.88 10.35 -20.30
N GLY A 39 11.14 9.25 -20.06
CA GLY A 39 11.70 7.89 -20.16
C GLY A 39 12.24 7.57 -21.55
N TYR A 40 11.52 7.96 -22.60
CA TYR A 40 11.96 7.79 -23.99
C TYR A 40 13.25 8.57 -24.32
N VAL A 41 13.36 9.81 -23.83
CA VAL A 41 14.57 10.63 -24.01
C VAL A 41 15.77 10.00 -23.31
N VAL A 42 15.62 9.50 -22.08
CA VAL A 42 16.69 8.80 -21.36
C VAL A 42 17.17 7.57 -22.14
N VAL A 43 16.25 6.75 -22.64
CA VAL A 43 16.57 5.56 -23.46
C VAL A 43 17.30 5.94 -24.75
N LEU A 44 16.90 7.04 -25.42
CA LEU A 44 17.59 7.53 -26.61
C LEU A 44 19.01 8.02 -26.31
N VAL A 45 19.22 8.71 -25.19
CA VAL A 45 20.54 9.20 -24.77
C VAL A 45 21.45 8.03 -24.43
N GLU A 46 20.96 7.02 -23.70
CA GLU A 46 21.75 5.82 -23.38
C GLU A 46 22.14 5.03 -24.63
N ASN A 47 21.21 4.86 -25.58
CA ASN A 47 21.47 4.16 -26.83
C ASN A 47 22.38 4.97 -27.78
N GLY A 48 22.30 6.30 -27.74
CA GLY A 48 23.20 7.21 -28.45
C GLY A 48 24.63 7.16 -27.91
N PHE A 49 24.79 7.21 -26.58
CA PHE A 49 26.10 7.11 -25.93
C PHE A 49 26.77 5.77 -26.18
N LYS A 50 26.04 4.65 -26.15
CA LYS A 50 26.60 3.32 -26.43
C LYS A 50 27.08 3.17 -27.89
N LYS A 51 26.37 3.77 -28.85
CA LYS A 51 26.80 3.79 -30.27
C LYS A 51 28.03 4.67 -30.49
N ILE A 52 28.12 5.80 -29.82
CA ILE A 52 29.29 6.69 -29.90
C ILE A 52 30.50 6.05 -29.22
N ALA A 53 30.34 5.43 -28.05
CA ALA A 53 31.41 4.71 -27.36
C ALA A 53 31.94 3.52 -28.18
N GLY A 54 31.07 2.81 -28.90
CA GLY A 54 31.47 1.75 -29.84
C GLY A 54 32.26 2.25 -31.06
N ALA A 55 31.96 3.46 -31.55
CA ALA A 55 32.64 4.05 -32.71
C ALA A 55 34.04 4.62 -32.39
N PHE A 56 34.33 4.92 -31.11
CA PHE A 56 35.65 5.39 -30.65
C PHE A 56 36.59 4.25 -30.20
N SER A 57 36.15 2.99 -30.29
CA SER A 57 36.98 1.81 -29.98
C SER A 57 37.70 1.32 -31.25
N GLY A 58 38.57 2.16 -31.82
CA GLY A 58 39.51 1.77 -32.88
C GLY A 58 40.71 0.96 -32.35
N PRO A 59 41.43 0.22 -33.21
CA PRO A 59 42.35 -0.82 -32.80
C PRO A 59 43.57 -0.27 -32.03
N LYS A 60 44.02 -1.03 -31.03
CA LYS A 60 45.27 -0.78 -30.27
C LYS A 60 46.48 -0.87 -31.21
N GLU A 61 46.94 0.27 -31.74
CA GLU A 61 48.25 0.40 -32.36
C GLU A 61 49.32 0.82 -31.33
N LYS A 62 50.51 0.25 -31.52
CA LYS A 62 51.70 0.38 -30.67
C LYS A 62 52.26 1.81 -30.70
N ILE A 63 52.64 2.31 -29.54
CA ILE A 63 53.30 3.60 -29.32
C ILE A 63 54.75 3.54 -29.83
N PRO A 64 55.20 4.44 -30.72
CA PRO A 64 56.61 4.77 -30.87
C PRO A 64 56.98 5.96 -29.98
N ASP A 65 58.09 5.82 -29.26
CA ASP A 65 58.78 6.89 -28.54
C ASP A 65 59.06 8.08 -29.47
N VAL A 66 58.66 9.28 -29.03
CA VAL A 66 59.37 10.58 -29.12
C VAL A 66 58.36 11.72 -28.90
N LEU A 67 58.52 12.45 -27.79
CA LEU A 67 57.78 13.67 -27.47
C LEU A 67 58.26 14.86 -28.33
N PRO A 68 57.33 15.76 -28.68
CA PRO A 68 57.56 17.19 -28.59
C PRO A 68 56.71 17.79 -27.46
N SER A 69 57.38 18.51 -26.56
CA SER A 69 56.78 19.22 -25.42
C SER A 69 55.88 20.38 -25.86
N LEU A 70 54.61 20.34 -25.45
CA LEU A 70 53.71 21.51 -25.44
C LEU A 70 53.63 22.10 -24.01
N PRO A 71 53.43 23.43 -23.85
CA PRO A 71 53.50 24.08 -22.54
C PRO A 71 52.31 23.67 -21.66
N VAL A 72 52.60 23.21 -20.44
CA VAL A 72 51.60 22.85 -19.44
C VAL A 72 51.23 24.09 -18.63
N GLU A 73 50.03 24.63 -18.82
CA GLU A 73 49.39 25.53 -17.84
C GLU A 73 48.94 24.71 -16.61
N LYS A 74 49.88 24.51 -15.67
CA LYS A 74 49.64 23.97 -14.33
C LYS A 74 49.16 25.10 -13.43
N GLY A 75 47.86 25.37 -13.39
CA GLY A 75 47.40 26.49 -12.58
C GLY A 75 45.91 26.64 -12.35
N ASN A 76 45.15 25.54 -12.18
CA ASN A 76 43.87 25.58 -11.43
C ASN A 76 43.19 24.21 -11.28
N TYR A 77 43.49 23.24 -12.15
CA TYR A 77 42.82 21.93 -12.13
C TYR A 77 43.04 21.13 -10.84
N SER A 78 44.20 21.24 -10.18
CA SER A 78 44.50 20.47 -8.98
C SER A 78 43.66 20.89 -7.77
N LYS A 79 43.46 22.20 -7.57
CA LYS A 79 42.67 22.73 -6.45
C LYS A 79 41.19 22.38 -6.57
N GLU A 80 40.66 22.42 -7.79
CA GLU A 80 39.24 22.14 -8.05
C GLU A 80 38.91 20.65 -7.88
N ILE A 81 39.84 19.76 -8.27
CA ILE A 81 39.74 18.31 -8.03
C ILE A 81 39.83 18.01 -6.53
N GLU A 82 40.75 18.65 -5.82
CA GLU A 82 40.95 18.45 -4.38
C GLU A 82 39.74 18.92 -3.57
N GLN A 83 39.13 20.05 -3.96
CA GLN A 83 37.92 20.57 -3.35
C GLN A 83 36.70 19.65 -3.59
N LYS A 84 36.53 19.13 -4.81
CA LYS A 84 35.49 18.13 -5.11
C LYS A 84 35.69 16.82 -4.33
N ASN A 85 36.93 16.38 -4.16
CA ASN A 85 37.22 15.18 -3.38
C ASN A 85 36.89 15.36 -1.90
N GLN A 86 37.14 16.55 -1.33
CA GLN A 86 36.73 16.89 0.03
C GLN A 86 35.21 16.94 0.18
N GLU A 87 34.50 17.50 -0.80
CA GLU A 87 33.04 17.54 -0.81
C GLU A 87 32.45 16.12 -0.86
N VAL A 88 32.96 15.25 -1.72
CA VAL A 88 32.55 13.84 -1.82
C VAL A 88 32.77 13.10 -0.50
N LEU A 89 33.92 13.29 0.16
CA LEU A 89 34.21 12.70 1.47
C LEU A 89 33.21 13.18 2.55
N SER A 90 32.89 14.47 2.55
CA SER A 90 31.92 15.04 3.50
C SER A 90 30.51 14.48 3.29
N LEU A 91 30.10 14.29 2.03
CA LEU A 91 28.81 13.71 1.67
C LEU A 91 28.75 12.23 2.07
N GLN A 92 29.83 11.47 1.86
CA GLN A 92 29.92 10.08 2.30
C GLN A 92 29.80 9.96 3.83
N GLN A 93 30.44 10.86 4.59
CA GLN A 93 30.30 10.89 6.05
C GLN A 93 28.86 11.21 6.47
N LYS A 94 28.22 12.19 5.81
CA LYS A 94 26.84 12.57 6.11
C LYS A 94 25.85 11.46 5.78
N ILE A 95 26.06 10.73 4.69
CA ILE A 95 25.28 9.53 4.34
C ILE A 95 25.41 8.48 5.45
N LYS A 96 26.64 8.18 5.89
CA LYS A 96 26.88 7.21 6.96
C LYS A 96 26.23 7.62 8.28
N GLU A 97 26.26 8.91 8.62
CA GLU A 97 25.59 9.44 9.81
C GLU A 97 24.06 9.33 9.70
N LEU A 98 23.49 9.61 8.53
CA LEU A 98 22.06 9.46 8.25
C LEU A 98 21.62 7.99 8.30
N GLU A 99 22.43 7.06 7.79
CA GLU A 99 22.16 5.61 7.89
C GLU A 99 22.14 5.15 9.36
N ILE A 100 23.08 5.63 10.17
CA ILE A 100 23.11 5.33 11.62
C ILE A 100 21.88 5.93 12.31
N LYS A 101 21.52 7.18 12.01
CA LYS A 101 20.31 7.82 12.56
C LYS A 101 19.04 7.09 12.14
N LEU A 102 18.96 6.64 10.89
CA LEU A 102 17.81 5.87 10.38
C LEU A 102 17.71 4.54 11.12
N LYS A 103 18.81 3.80 11.23
CA LYS A 103 18.87 2.52 11.95
C LYS A 103 18.51 2.67 13.43
N ASN A 104 19.00 3.72 14.10
CA ASN A 104 18.66 4.00 15.49
C ASN A 104 17.19 4.43 15.63
N SER A 105 16.65 5.21 14.68
CA SER A 105 15.24 5.62 14.68
C SER A 105 14.27 4.44 14.49
N GLU A 106 14.64 3.44 13.69
CA GLU A 106 13.90 2.17 13.56
C GLU A 106 13.96 1.32 14.83
N THR A 107 14.98 1.54 15.67
CA THR A 107 15.15 0.81 16.94
C THR A 107 14.38 1.49 18.08
N GLU A 108 14.21 2.82 18.03
CA GLU A 108 13.49 3.61 19.04
C GLU A 108 11.98 3.73 18.74
N SER A 109 11.58 3.74 17.47
CA SER A 109 10.17 3.66 17.05
C SER A 109 9.84 2.22 16.69
N GLY A 110 9.20 1.47 17.60
CA GLY A 110 8.83 0.08 17.37
C GLY A 110 8.19 -0.17 15.99
N SER A 111 8.48 -1.31 15.36
CA SER A 111 7.96 -1.64 14.03
C SER A 111 6.42 -1.58 14.00
N HIS A 112 5.85 -0.97 12.96
CA HIS A 112 4.40 -0.91 12.79
C HIS A 112 3.80 -2.32 12.69
N LEU A 113 2.87 -2.65 13.61
CA LEU A 113 2.16 -3.93 13.65
C LEU A 113 1.28 -4.14 12.42
N GLY A 114 0.53 -3.11 12.03
CA GLY A 114 -0.31 -3.09 10.83
C GLY A 114 0.42 -2.49 9.63
N LYS A 115 0.47 -3.25 8.53
CA LYS A 115 1.08 -2.83 7.25
C LYS A 115 0.06 -2.65 6.13
N CYS A 116 -1.21 -2.92 6.43
CA CYS A 116 -2.28 -3.09 5.48
C CYS A 116 -3.39 -2.04 5.67
N THR A 117 -4.25 -1.89 4.66
CA THR A 117 -5.43 -1.02 4.73
C THR A 117 -6.31 -1.40 5.91
N LEU A 118 -6.50 -2.70 6.11
CA LEU A 118 -7.16 -3.30 7.27
C LEU A 118 -6.15 -4.14 8.08
N THR A 119 -6.25 -4.06 9.40
CA THR A 119 -5.49 -4.93 10.31
C THR A 119 -6.44 -5.53 11.34
N VAL A 120 -6.45 -6.85 11.47
CA VAL A 120 -7.18 -7.60 12.49
C VAL A 120 -6.19 -8.10 13.53
N LEU A 121 -6.40 -7.71 14.78
CA LEU A 121 -5.64 -8.18 15.94
C LEU A 121 -6.53 -9.11 16.78
N ARG A 122 -6.24 -10.40 16.79
CA ARG A 122 -6.94 -11.37 17.65
C ARG A 122 -6.49 -11.22 19.08
N TYR A 123 -7.41 -11.13 20.04
CA TYR A 123 -7.04 -10.88 21.44
C TYR A 123 -7.47 -11.99 22.39
N ILE A 124 -8.39 -12.87 21.99
CA ILE A 124 -8.79 -14.03 22.79
C ILE A 124 -9.40 -15.10 21.89
N ASP A 125 -9.04 -16.36 22.15
CA ASP A 125 -9.72 -17.55 21.67
C ASP A 125 -10.11 -18.39 22.90
N ASP A 126 -11.38 -18.81 23.00
CA ASP A 126 -11.86 -19.65 24.10
C ASP A 126 -12.09 -21.11 23.72
N GLY A 127 -11.63 -21.53 22.54
CA GLY A 127 -11.81 -22.90 22.04
C GLY A 127 -13.09 -23.10 21.22
N GLU A 128 -13.99 -22.12 21.21
CA GLU A 128 -15.15 -22.08 20.31
C GLU A 128 -15.15 -20.82 19.44
N THR A 129 -14.76 -19.68 20.02
CA THR A 129 -14.85 -18.35 19.41
C THR A 129 -13.55 -17.58 19.55
N THR A 130 -13.05 -17.06 18.43
CA THR A 130 -11.96 -16.07 18.40
C THR A 130 -12.55 -14.66 18.33
N LEU A 131 -12.14 -13.77 19.24
CA LEU A 131 -12.43 -12.33 19.13
C LEU A 131 -11.22 -11.56 18.64
N GLY A 132 -11.50 -10.51 17.87
CA GLY A 132 -10.49 -9.61 17.34
C GLY A 132 -10.93 -8.15 17.34
N LEU A 133 -9.97 -7.30 17.04
CA LEU A 133 -10.12 -5.87 16.81
C LEU A 133 -9.75 -5.60 15.36
N ILE A 134 -10.62 -4.94 14.60
CA ILE A 134 -10.30 -4.50 13.24
C ILE A 134 -9.98 -3.01 13.23
N PHE A 135 -8.87 -2.67 12.57
CA PHE A 135 -8.37 -1.32 12.37
C PHE A 135 -8.45 -0.99 10.88
N LEU A 136 -8.89 0.22 10.57
CA LEU A 136 -8.82 0.79 9.22
C LEU A 136 -7.76 1.90 9.24
N ARG A 137 -6.69 1.72 8.45
CA ARG A 137 -5.56 2.66 8.38
C ARG A 137 -5.09 3.09 9.78
N ASN A 138 -4.81 2.10 10.62
CA ASN A 138 -4.33 2.24 12.01
C ASN A 138 -5.29 2.90 13.00
N LYS A 139 -6.56 3.13 12.63
CA LYS A 139 -7.60 3.59 13.56
C LYS A 139 -8.50 2.42 13.92
N PHE A 140 -8.76 2.23 15.21
CA PHE A 140 -9.74 1.24 15.66
C PHE A 140 -11.06 1.51 14.95
N PHE A 141 -11.62 0.46 14.36
CA PHE A 141 -12.84 0.57 13.56
C PHE A 141 -14.00 -0.18 14.22
N ALA A 142 -13.80 -1.44 14.58
CA ALA A 142 -14.83 -2.31 15.14
C ALA A 142 -14.21 -3.53 15.83
N TYR A 143 -15.05 -4.31 16.48
CA TYR A 143 -14.73 -5.65 16.96
C TYR A 143 -15.04 -6.70 15.89
N THR A 144 -14.35 -7.84 15.96
CA THR A 144 -14.57 -8.99 15.09
C THR A 144 -14.78 -10.27 15.87
N LEU A 145 -15.46 -11.24 15.23
CA LEU A 145 -15.67 -12.59 15.76
C LEU A 145 -15.50 -13.61 14.63
N GLU A 146 -14.79 -14.69 14.92
CA GLU A 146 -14.58 -15.86 14.06
C GLU A 146 -14.75 -17.14 14.90
N ASP A 147 -14.76 -18.29 14.24
CA ASP A 147 -14.62 -19.59 14.92
C ASP A 147 -13.29 -19.69 15.69
N THR A 148 -13.08 -20.77 16.44
CA THR A 148 -11.81 -21.11 17.08
C THR A 148 -10.71 -21.47 16.07
N HIS A 149 -9.45 -21.43 16.53
CA HIS A 149 -8.33 -22.08 15.85
C HIS A 149 -8.53 -23.59 15.74
N ARG A 150 -8.13 -24.17 14.60
CA ARG A 150 -7.94 -25.62 14.39
C ARG A 150 -6.74 -25.82 13.48
N ASP A 151 -5.89 -26.78 13.79
CA ASP A 151 -4.72 -27.12 12.97
C ASP A 151 -5.15 -27.73 11.62
N GLU A 152 -6.18 -28.58 11.67
CA GLU A 152 -6.84 -29.11 10.48
C GLU A 152 -8.18 -28.41 10.26
N LYS A 153 -8.41 -27.96 9.02
CA LYS A 153 -9.63 -27.23 8.68
C LYS A 153 -10.85 -28.13 8.79
N ILE A 154 -11.77 -27.74 9.66
CA ILE A 154 -13.12 -28.29 9.73
C ILE A 154 -14.06 -27.24 9.14
N LYS A 155 -14.86 -27.65 8.16
CA LYS A 155 -15.81 -26.76 7.50
C LYS A 155 -16.71 -26.09 8.55
N GLU A 156 -16.82 -24.77 8.49
CA GLU A 156 -17.71 -23.97 9.37
C GLU A 156 -17.33 -24.00 10.86
N LYS A 157 -16.12 -24.43 11.20
CA LYS A 157 -15.63 -24.54 12.59
C LYS A 157 -14.15 -24.18 12.72
N THR A 158 -13.65 -23.35 11.81
CA THR A 158 -12.22 -23.02 11.76
C THR A 158 -12.06 -21.59 11.31
N ARG A 159 -11.34 -20.80 12.11
CA ARG A 159 -11.01 -19.41 11.80
C ARG A 159 -10.13 -19.27 10.57
N ILE A 160 -10.09 -18.06 10.02
CA ILE A 160 -9.24 -17.72 8.89
C ILE A 160 -7.76 -17.86 9.33
N PRO A 161 -6.85 -18.43 8.53
CA PRO A 161 -5.43 -18.45 8.90
C PRO A 161 -4.87 -17.03 9.06
N ALA A 162 -3.89 -16.85 9.95
CA ALA A 162 -3.17 -15.57 10.02
C ALA A 162 -2.38 -15.35 8.73
N GLY A 163 -2.32 -14.11 8.25
CA GLY A 163 -1.73 -13.79 6.95
C GLY A 163 -2.18 -12.45 6.39
N ILE A 164 -1.81 -12.20 5.14
CA ILE A 164 -2.23 -11.01 4.38
C ILE A 164 -3.05 -11.47 3.19
N TYR A 165 -4.25 -10.90 3.04
CA TYR A 165 -5.18 -11.24 1.98
C TYR A 165 -5.69 -9.98 1.29
N ASN A 166 -5.98 -10.08 -0.01
CA ASN A 166 -6.68 -9.00 -0.71
C ASN A 166 -8.18 -9.06 -0.37
N ILE A 167 -8.81 -7.89 -0.33
CA ILE A 167 -10.26 -7.76 -0.21
C ILE A 167 -10.82 -7.34 -1.56
N GLY A 168 -11.94 -7.96 -1.94
CA GLY A 168 -12.69 -7.54 -3.12
C GLY A 168 -14.16 -7.91 -3.05
N TYR A 169 -14.93 -7.46 -4.03
CA TYR A 169 -16.30 -7.93 -4.20
C TYR A 169 -16.29 -9.42 -4.54
N SER A 170 -17.14 -10.20 -3.86
CA SER A 170 -17.38 -11.62 -4.16
C SER A 170 -17.63 -11.79 -5.65
N PRO A 171 -17.09 -12.80 -6.35
CA PRO A 171 -17.45 -13.06 -7.74
C PRO A 171 -18.86 -13.66 -7.85
N VAL A 172 -19.38 -14.28 -6.78
CA VAL A 172 -20.62 -15.05 -6.78
C VAL A 172 -21.82 -14.20 -7.19
N ASP A 173 -22.57 -14.69 -8.17
CA ASP A 173 -23.83 -14.07 -8.61
C ASP A 173 -24.85 -14.08 -7.45
N PRO A 174 -25.48 -12.95 -7.09
CA PRO A 174 -26.57 -12.92 -6.12
C PRO A 174 -27.70 -13.94 -6.37
N ALA A 175 -27.96 -14.32 -7.62
CA ALA A 175 -28.93 -15.37 -7.95
C ALA A 175 -28.53 -16.75 -7.40
N GLN A 176 -27.22 -17.00 -7.30
CA GLN A 176 -26.63 -18.27 -6.86
C GLN A 176 -26.31 -18.29 -5.35
N SER A 177 -26.34 -17.13 -4.69
CA SER A 177 -26.05 -17.01 -3.26
C SER A 177 -27.27 -16.53 -2.47
N ARG A 178 -27.86 -17.44 -1.69
CA ARG A 178 -28.99 -17.11 -0.79
C ARG A 178 -28.65 -15.95 0.15
N ILE A 179 -27.48 -16.00 0.80
CA ILE A 179 -27.06 -14.95 1.74
C ILE A 179 -26.92 -13.58 1.04
N THR A 180 -26.34 -13.54 -0.16
CA THR A 180 -26.22 -12.29 -0.93
C THR A 180 -27.58 -11.73 -1.32
N ARG A 181 -28.51 -12.59 -1.74
CA ARG A 181 -29.89 -12.18 -2.06
C ARG A 181 -30.62 -11.65 -0.83
N ASP A 182 -30.47 -12.28 0.31
CA ASP A 182 -31.11 -11.85 1.56
C ASP A 182 -30.53 -10.50 2.02
N TYR A 183 -29.21 -10.29 1.90
CA TYR A 183 -28.58 -9.00 2.18
C TYR A 183 -29.06 -7.90 1.23
N LEU A 184 -29.16 -8.17 -0.07
CA LEU A 184 -29.69 -7.20 -1.03
C LEU A 184 -31.09 -6.71 -0.64
N LYS A 185 -31.98 -7.63 -0.24
CA LYS A 185 -33.33 -7.26 0.21
C LYS A 185 -33.32 -6.41 1.49
N LEU A 186 -32.42 -6.71 2.43
CA LEU A 186 -32.37 -6.05 3.73
C LEU A 186 -31.60 -4.72 3.73
N TYR A 187 -30.62 -4.58 2.85
CA TYR A 187 -29.58 -3.56 2.92
C TYR A 187 -29.45 -2.70 1.65
N SER A 188 -30.28 -2.94 0.63
CA SER A 188 -30.43 -2.00 -0.47
C SER A 188 -30.88 -0.61 0.06
N PRO A 189 -30.37 0.51 -0.50
CA PRO A 189 -29.53 0.61 -1.70
C PRO A 189 -28.02 0.63 -1.44
N TRP A 190 -27.57 0.57 -0.19
CA TRP A 190 -26.16 0.77 0.15
C TRP A 190 -25.31 -0.50 0.08
N PHE A 191 -25.93 -1.67 -0.01
CA PHE A 191 -25.26 -2.96 -0.24
C PHE A 191 -25.54 -3.47 -1.65
N THR A 192 -24.51 -3.96 -2.32
CA THR A 192 -24.60 -4.50 -3.69
C THR A 192 -24.07 -5.93 -3.77
N LYS A 193 -22.93 -6.22 -3.14
CA LYS A 193 -22.30 -7.55 -3.18
C LYS A 193 -21.44 -7.75 -1.95
N HIS A 194 -21.29 -8.99 -1.47
CA HIS A 194 -20.43 -9.25 -0.31
C HIS A 194 -18.98 -8.88 -0.57
N LEU A 195 -18.31 -8.29 0.42
CA LEU A 195 -16.86 -8.15 0.47
C LEU A 195 -16.26 -9.45 1.01
N HIS A 196 -15.19 -9.93 0.40
CA HIS A 196 -14.56 -11.19 0.76
C HIS A 196 -13.03 -11.13 0.77
N LEU A 197 -12.42 -12.01 1.56
CA LEU A 197 -10.98 -12.28 1.52
C LEU A 197 -10.67 -13.21 0.35
N GLN A 198 -9.74 -12.81 -0.49
CA GLN A 198 -9.33 -13.55 -1.68
C GLN A 198 -8.17 -14.51 -1.37
N ASN A 199 -8.18 -15.67 -2.04
CA ASN A 199 -7.09 -16.65 -2.04
C ASN A 199 -6.70 -17.15 -0.63
N VAL A 200 -7.67 -17.35 0.24
CA VAL A 200 -7.45 -17.89 1.59
C VAL A 200 -7.18 -19.41 1.49
N PRO A 201 -6.04 -19.94 1.95
CA PRO A 201 -5.69 -21.35 1.78
C PRO A 201 -6.71 -22.31 2.39
N GLY A 202 -7.33 -23.16 1.57
CA GLY A 202 -8.32 -24.15 2.01
C GLY A 202 -9.73 -23.59 2.27
N PHE A 203 -9.97 -22.31 2.02
CA PHE A 203 -11.27 -21.66 2.19
C PHE A 203 -11.77 -21.04 0.89
N GLU A 204 -13.09 -21.02 0.73
CA GLU A 204 -13.77 -20.31 -0.35
C GLU A 204 -14.90 -19.47 0.25
N GLY A 205 -15.18 -18.32 -0.34
CA GLY A 205 -16.34 -17.49 0.04
C GLY A 205 -16.26 -16.87 1.44
N ILE A 206 -15.06 -16.50 1.91
CA ILE A 206 -14.86 -15.88 3.22
C ILE A 206 -15.34 -14.43 3.22
N TYR A 207 -16.57 -14.21 3.68
CA TYR A 207 -17.18 -12.89 3.75
C TYR A 207 -16.82 -12.15 5.04
N ILE A 208 -16.81 -10.82 4.94
CA ILE A 208 -16.93 -9.94 6.10
C ILE A 208 -18.40 -9.56 6.19
N HIS A 209 -19.09 -9.87 7.29
CA HIS A 209 -20.54 -9.71 7.34
C HIS A 209 -21.11 -9.49 8.75
N VAL A 210 -22.40 -9.15 8.81
CA VAL A 210 -23.13 -9.04 10.08
C VAL A 210 -23.34 -10.40 10.73
N GLY A 211 -23.26 -10.45 12.05
CA GLY A 211 -23.60 -11.62 12.85
C GLY A 211 -23.39 -11.32 14.32
N ASN A 212 -23.90 -12.19 15.19
CA ASN A 212 -23.87 -11.97 16.63
C ASN A 212 -23.04 -13.02 17.38
N SER A 213 -22.88 -14.23 16.83
CA SER A 213 -22.21 -15.35 17.49
C SER A 213 -21.53 -16.27 16.47
N HIS A 214 -20.69 -17.18 16.96
CA HIS A 214 -19.99 -18.17 16.13
C HIS A 214 -20.96 -19.08 15.34
N ASP A 215 -22.14 -19.37 15.90
CA ASP A 215 -23.24 -20.08 15.21
C ASP A 215 -23.75 -19.35 13.95
N ASN A 216 -23.39 -18.08 13.76
CA ASN A 216 -23.77 -17.29 12.60
C ASN A 216 -22.64 -17.17 11.57
N THR A 217 -21.53 -17.86 11.76
CA THR A 217 -20.42 -17.87 10.81
C THR A 217 -20.12 -19.30 10.36
N ALA A 218 -19.60 -19.39 9.14
CA ALA A 218 -19.11 -20.62 8.53
C ALA A 218 -17.61 -20.49 8.25
N GLY A 219 -16.85 -19.98 9.22
CA GLY A 219 -15.45 -19.56 9.06
C GLY A 219 -15.26 -18.16 8.43
N CYS A 220 -16.32 -17.36 8.35
CA CYS A 220 -16.32 -15.96 7.91
C CYS A 220 -15.96 -14.99 9.07
N LEU A 221 -15.62 -13.75 8.72
CA LEU A 221 -15.28 -12.70 9.69
C LEU A 221 -16.51 -11.86 10.02
N LEU A 222 -17.03 -11.99 11.24
CA LEU A 222 -18.13 -11.14 11.72
C LEU A 222 -17.59 -9.78 12.19
N ILE A 223 -18.36 -8.71 12.04
CA ILE A 223 -17.98 -7.35 12.46
C ILE A 223 -19.08 -6.64 13.25
N ALA A 224 -18.71 -5.94 14.33
CA ALA A 224 -19.67 -5.25 15.20
C ALA A 224 -19.07 -4.12 16.06
N ASP A 225 -19.94 -3.24 16.57
CA ASP A 225 -19.51 -2.06 17.36
C ASP A 225 -19.30 -2.36 18.84
N GLY A 226 -19.82 -3.49 19.33
CA GLY A 226 -19.68 -3.90 20.72
C GLY A 226 -19.49 -5.41 20.84
N VAL A 227 -18.92 -5.79 21.98
CA VAL A 227 -18.75 -7.18 22.41
C VAL A 227 -19.34 -7.31 23.80
N LEU A 228 -20.17 -8.34 24.02
CA LEU A 228 -20.55 -8.79 25.35
C LEU A 228 -19.68 -10.00 25.70
N ALA A 229 -18.61 -9.76 26.46
CA ALA A 229 -17.62 -10.77 26.86
C ALA A 229 -17.81 -11.30 28.29
N GLY A 230 -18.73 -10.73 29.08
CA GLY A 230 -18.97 -11.13 30.48
C GLY A 230 -19.86 -12.36 30.66
N THR A 231 -20.30 -12.99 29.56
CA THR A 231 -21.19 -14.15 29.53
C THR A 231 -20.44 -15.40 29.10
N GLN A 232 -20.94 -16.60 29.44
CA GLN A 232 -20.33 -17.88 29.02
C GLN A 232 -20.20 -17.99 27.49
N GLN A 233 -21.08 -17.33 26.74
CA GLN A 233 -20.99 -17.20 25.28
C GLN A 233 -20.66 -15.75 24.92
N LYS A 234 -19.61 -15.55 24.13
CA LYS A 234 -19.26 -14.23 23.60
C LYS A 234 -20.20 -13.86 22.47
N THR A 235 -20.74 -12.65 22.53
CA THR A 235 -21.63 -12.14 21.46
C THR A 235 -21.24 -10.74 20.99
N LEU A 236 -21.49 -10.48 19.72
CA LEU A 236 -21.32 -9.19 19.07
C LEU A 236 -22.62 -8.36 19.13
N GLN A 237 -22.49 -7.04 19.26
CA GLN A 237 -23.61 -6.10 19.35
C GLN A 237 -23.52 -5.00 18.28
N ASN A 238 -24.67 -4.55 17.77
CA ASN A 238 -24.76 -3.50 16.73
C ASN A 238 -24.01 -3.85 15.42
N SER A 239 -23.97 -5.13 15.05
CA SER A 239 -23.28 -5.64 13.86
C SER A 239 -23.73 -4.98 12.55
N ARG A 240 -25.03 -4.72 12.38
CA ARG A 240 -25.58 -4.04 11.20
C ARG A 240 -24.98 -2.65 10.98
N ASN A 241 -24.88 -1.84 12.04
CA ASN A 241 -24.37 -0.48 11.94
C ASN A 241 -22.87 -0.47 11.64
N ALA A 242 -22.11 -1.34 12.32
CA ALA A 242 -20.69 -1.53 12.06
C ALA A 242 -20.44 -1.93 10.60
N TYR A 243 -21.16 -2.95 10.13
CA TYR A 243 -21.02 -3.44 8.76
C TYR A 243 -21.43 -2.41 7.72
N GLN A 244 -22.50 -1.65 7.92
CA GLN A 244 -22.89 -0.60 6.97
C GLN A 244 -21.79 0.47 6.81
N ARG A 245 -21.18 0.92 7.91
CA ARG A 245 -20.07 1.88 7.85
C ARG A 245 -18.85 1.27 7.17
N PHE A 246 -18.51 0.04 7.54
CA PHE A 246 -17.40 -0.70 6.96
C PHE A 246 -17.57 -0.84 5.45
N TYR A 247 -18.73 -1.36 5.03
CA TYR A 247 -19.07 -1.61 3.65
C TYR A 247 -18.95 -0.36 2.81
N LYS A 248 -19.58 0.75 3.23
CA LYS A 248 -19.54 2.02 2.48
C LYS A 248 -18.11 2.51 2.26
N ILE A 249 -17.26 2.40 3.27
CA ILE A 249 -15.87 2.86 3.18
C ILE A 249 -15.08 1.95 2.24
N ILE A 250 -15.12 0.63 2.47
CA ILE A 250 -14.33 -0.32 1.67
C ILE A 250 -14.82 -0.38 0.22
N ALA A 251 -16.13 -0.35 -0.01
CA ALA A 251 -16.70 -0.25 -1.34
C ALA A 251 -16.20 1.00 -2.08
N ALA A 252 -16.21 2.16 -1.43
CA ALA A 252 -15.70 3.39 -2.04
C ALA A 252 -14.20 3.31 -2.39
N LEU A 253 -13.38 2.68 -1.54
CA LEU A 253 -11.97 2.45 -1.85
C LEU A 253 -11.81 1.54 -3.07
N LEU A 254 -12.53 0.43 -3.12
CA LEU A 254 -12.50 -0.50 -4.27
C LEU A 254 -13.00 0.16 -5.56
N ASP A 255 -14.08 0.93 -5.49
CA ASP A 255 -14.67 1.63 -6.64
C ASP A 255 -13.73 2.73 -7.18
N SER A 256 -12.86 3.28 -6.33
CA SER A 256 -11.76 4.17 -6.74
C SER A 256 -10.51 3.44 -7.28
N ASN A 257 -10.58 2.12 -7.48
CA ASN A 257 -9.47 1.24 -7.87
C ASN A 257 -8.31 1.22 -6.87
N GLU A 258 -8.55 1.55 -5.59
CA GLU A 258 -7.56 1.36 -4.54
C GLU A 258 -7.50 -0.13 -4.15
N GLN A 259 -6.29 -0.68 -4.08
CA GLN A 259 -6.11 -2.05 -3.58
C GLN A 259 -6.34 -2.08 -2.07
N VAL A 260 -7.36 -2.83 -1.64
CA VAL A 260 -7.64 -3.07 -0.23
C VAL A 260 -7.09 -4.42 0.17
N ASN A 261 -6.28 -4.45 1.23
CA ASN A 261 -5.75 -5.67 1.83
C ASN A 261 -6.04 -5.69 3.34
N ILE A 262 -6.09 -6.90 3.87
CA ILE A 262 -6.29 -7.19 5.29
C ILE A 262 -5.13 -8.03 5.81
N GLN A 263 -4.55 -7.60 6.93
CA GLN A 263 -3.57 -8.36 7.68
C GLN A 263 -4.24 -8.94 8.91
N ILE A 264 -4.20 -10.26 9.08
CA ILE A 264 -4.73 -10.96 10.27
C ILE A 264 -3.53 -11.40 11.12
N LEU A 265 -3.51 -10.97 12.38
CA LEU A 265 -2.51 -11.34 13.37
C LEU A 265 -3.14 -12.16 14.49
N ASN A 266 -2.45 -13.24 14.88
CA ASN A 266 -2.80 -14.04 16.04
C ASN A 266 -2.41 -13.32 17.34
N GLU A 267 -2.85 -13.89 18.45
CA GLU A 267 -2.71 -13.40 19.81
C GLU A 267 -1.25 -13.12 20.23
N ASP A 268 -0.26 -13.70 19.53
CA ASP A 268 1.18 -13.44 19.73
C ASP A 268 1.59 -11.98 19.43
N TRP A 269 0.69 -11.16 18.87
CA TRP A 269 0.94 -9.73 18.71
C TRP A 269 1.15 -9.00 20.05
N PHE A 270 0.61 -9.51 21.17
CA PHE A 270 0.85 -8.94 22.51
C PHE A 270 2.36 -8.92 22.83
N ASP A 271 3.04 -10.05 22.64
CA ASP A 271 4.48 -10.19 22.89
C ASP A 271 5.29 -9.25 21.98
N ARG A 272 4.87 -9.14 20.72
CA ARG A 272 5.51 -8.27 19.73
C ARG A 272 5.33 -6.79 20.03
N SER A 273 4.22 -6.43 20.66
CA SER A 273 3.89 -5.04 21.01
C SER A 273 4.62 -4.53 22.24
N LYS A 274 5.33 -5.41 22.98
CA LYS A 274 6.07 -5.07 24.20
C LYS A 274 5.20 -4.33 25.22
N LEU A 275 3.92 -4.68 25.33
CA LEU A 275 3.07 -4.15 26.40
C LEU A 275 3.68 -4.56 27.73
N THR A 276 3.95 -3.58 28.60
CA THR A 276 4.50 -3.84 29.91
C THR A 276 3.50 -4.68 30.71
N SER A 277 3.89 -5.89 31.10
CA SER A 277 3.21 -6.61 32.18
C SER A 277 3.52 -5.88 33.48
N LEU A 278 2.57 -5.08 33.97
CA LEU A 278 2.63 -4.56 35.34
C LEU A 278 2.36 -5.66 36.36
#